data_AF-A0A0D2U2F1-F1
#
_entry.id   AF-A0A0D2U2F1-F1
#
_cell.length_a   1.000
_cell.length_b   1.000
_cell.length_c   1.000
_cell.angle_alpha   90.00
_cell.angle_beta   90.00
_cell.angle_gamma   90.00
#
_symmetry.space_group_name_H-M   'P 1'
#
loop_
_entity.id
_entity.type
_entity.pdbx_description
1 polymer ?
#
loop_
_entity_poly.entity_id
_entity_poly.type
_entity_poly.pdbx_seq_one_letter_code
_entity_poly.pdbx_strand_id
1 'polypeptide(L)' 'MDYVNEQIESVQEFAQNSKRLINKCSKPDRKEFQKIAVATAVGFAVLGFVGFFIKLIHIPINQIIVGG' A
#
# COMPACT_ATOMS: atom_id res chain seq x y z
N MET A 1 2.52 -1.55 -40.98
CA MET A 1 3.58 -1.29 -39.97
C MET A 1 3.43 0.10 -39.35
N ASP A 2 2.63 0.98 -39.95
CA ASP A 2 2.46 2.37 -39.52
C ASP A 2 1.51 2.53 -38.32
N TYR A 3 0.46 1.72 -38.23
CA TYR A 3 -0.42 1.67 -37.04
C TYR A 3 0.34 1.30 -35.76
N VAL A 4 1.29 0.37 -35.86
CA VAL A 4 2.11 -0.06 -34.71
C VAL A 4 3.07 1.06 -34.29
N ASN A 5 3.65 1.80 -35.26
CA ASN A 5 4.51 2.94 -34.96
C ASN A 5 3.73 4.11 -34.32
N GLU A 6 2.51 4.38 -34.77
CA GLU A 6 1.63 5.41 -34.19
C GLU A 6 1.27 5.09 -32.72
N GLN A 7 1.00 3.82 -32.40
CA GLN A 7 0.78 3.41 -31.02
C GLN A 7 2.04 3.54 -30.16
N ILE A 8 3.22 3.19 -30.69
CA ILE A 8 4.50 3.34 -29.97
C ILE A 8 4.78 4.82 -29.67
N GLU A 9 4.52 5.71 -30.62
CA GLU A 9 4.70 7.15 -30.45
C GLU A 9 3.78 7.72 -29.35
N SER A 10 2.52 7.28 -29.31
CA SER A 10 1.57 7.67 -28.27
C SER A 10 1.99 7.24 -26.85
N VAL A 11 2.56 6.04 -26.71
CA VAL A 11 3.07 5.53 -25.42
C VAL A 11 4.32 6.28 -24.99
N GLN A 12 5.19 6.60 -25.95
CA GLN A 12 6.40 7.38 -25.69
C GLN A 12 6.05 8.80 -25.22
N GLU A 13 5.07 9.44 -25.85
CA GLU A 13 4.58 10.75 -25.43
C GLU A 13 3.95 10.69 -24.03
N PHE A 14 3.14 9.67 -23.74
CA PHE A 14 2.56 9.46 -22.41
C PHE A 14 3.64 9.27 -21.33
N ALA A 15 4.69 8.51 -21.61
CA ALA A 15 5.80 8.31 -20.68
C ALA A 15 6.56 9.61 -20.40
N GLN A 16 6.76 10.46 -21.42
CA GLN A 16 7.38 11.77 -21.26
C GLN A 16 6.51 12.71 -20.43
N ASN A 17 5.20 12.75 -20.70
CA ASN A 17 4.23 13.54 -19.96
C ASN A 17 4.12 13.08 -18.49
N SER A 18 4.17 11.77 -18.24
CA SER A 18 4.17 11.18 -16.89
C SER A 18 5.41 11.59 -16.09
N LYS A 19 6.60 11.56 -16.69
CA LYS A 19 7.83 12.05 -16.05
C LYS A 19 7.75 13.54 -15.71
N ARG A 20 7.18 14.34 -16.62
CA ARG A 20 7.00 15.78 -16.42
C ARG A 20 6.03 16.07 -15.27
N LEU A 21 4.97 15.28 -15.14
CA LEU A 21 4.03 15.37 -14.02
C LEU A 21 4.71 15.09 -12.68
N ILE A 22 5.42 13.96 -12.57
CA ILE A 22 6.09 13.56 -11.32
C ILE A 22 7.11 14.62 -10.86
N ASN A 23 7.81 15.25 -11.81
CA ASN A 23 8.74 16.33 -11.51
C ASN A 23 8.05 17.65 -11.11
N LYS A 24 6.78 17.86 -11.50
CA LYS A 24 5.97 19.02 -11.10
C LYS A 24 5.30 18.83 -9.73
N CYS A 25 5.07 17.59 -9.31
CA CYS A 25 4.49 17.29 -8.01
C CYS A 25 5.39 17.76 -6.87
N SER A 26 4.78 18.33 -5.82
CA SER A 26 5.50 18.60 -4.57
C SER A 26 5.80 17.29 -3.86
N LYS A 27 7.09 16.98 -3.71
CA LYS A 27 7.54 15.78 -3.01
C LYS A 27 7.45 16.03 -1.51
N PRO A 28 6.92 15.07 -0.73
CA PRO A 28 6.77 15.24 0.71
C PRO A 28 8.14 15.47 1.37
N ASP A 29 8.20 16.41 2.31
CA ASP A 29 9.40 16.64 3.08
C ASP A 29 9.64 15.49 4.09
N ARG A 30 10.87 15.34 4.57
CA ARG A 30 11.23 14.31 5.55
C ARG A 30 10.35 14.37 6.80
N LYS A 31 9.97 15.58 7.25
CA LYS A 31 9.10 15.76 8.42
C LYS A 31 7.68 15.27 8.17
N GLU A 32 7.14 15.50 6.98
CA GLU A 32 5.79 15.05 6.61
C GLU A 32 5.76 13.54 6.45
N PHE A 33 6.78 12.98 5.79
CA PHE A 33 6.91 11.54 5.64
C PHE A 33 7.03 10.84 7.00
N GLN A 34 7.82 11.39 7.93
CA GLN A 34 7.96 10.83 9.27
C GLN A 34 6.64 10.84 10.06
N LYS A 35 5.85 11.93 9.97
CA LYS A 35 4.53 11.99 10.62
C LYS A 35 3.59 10.90 10.09
N ILE A 36 3.52 10.75 8.76
CA ILE A 36 2.68 9.73 8.13
C ILE A 36 3.17 8.33 8.52
N ALA A 37 4.48 8.08 8.43
CA ALA A 37 5.06 6.79 8.77
C ALA A 37 4.78 6.38 10.22
N VAL A 38 4.90 7.31 11.18
CA VAL A 38 4.58 7.05 12.59
C VAL A 38 3.09 6.76 12.77
N ALA A 39 2.21 7.56 12.16
CA ALA A 39 0.76 7.33 12.24
C ALA A 39 0.37 5.96 11.67
N THR A 40 0.93 5.59 10.52
CA THR A 40 0.70 4.28 9.89
C THR A 40 1.28 3.13 10.74
N ALA A 41 2.46 3.30 11.33
CA ALA A 41 3.08 2.28 12.18
C ALA A 41 2.22 2.00 13.43
N VAL A 42 1.66 3.04 14.06
CA VAL A 42 0.74 2.88 15.19
C VAL A 42 -0.53 2.15 14.75
N GLY A 43 -1.13 2.53 13.62
CA GLY A 43 -2.30 1.84 13.08
C GLY A 43 -2.04 0.36 12.80
N PHE A 44 -0.88 0.04 12.21
CA PHE A 44 -0.47 -1.34 11.96
C PHE A 44 -0.28 -2.12 13.26
N ALA A 45 0.34 -1.53 14.28
CA ALA A 45 0.52 -2.15 15.59
C ALA A 45 -0.83 -2.48 16.25
N VAL A 46 -1.80 -1.57 16.20
CA VAL A 46 -3.14 -1.79 16.76
C VAL A 46 -3.87 -2.91 16.02
N LEU A 47 -3.88 -2.90 14.68
CA LEU A 47 -4.52 -3.94 13.88
C LEU A 47 -3.87 -5.32 14.11
N GLY A 48 -2.53 -5.35 14.20
CA GLY A 48 -1.78 -6.57 14.49
C GLY A 48 -2.08 -7.12 15.89
N PHE A 49 -2.15 -6.24 16.90
CA PHE A 49 -2.48 -6.63 18.26
C PHE A 49 -3.90 -7.20 18.32
N VAL A 50 -4.90 -6.48 17.80
CA VAL A 50 -6.29 -6.96 17.79
C VAL A 50 -6.42 -8.34 17.12
N GLY A 51 -5.75 -8.55 15.97
CA GLY A 51 -5.75 -9.85 15.30
C GLY A 51 -5.10 -10.98 16.12
N PHE A 52 -4.05 -10.67 16.88
CA PHE A 52 -3.38 -11.63 17.77
C PHE A 52 -4.29 -12.09 18.92
N PHE A 53 -5.00 -11.17 19.58
CA PHE A 53 -5.92 -11.52 20.68
C PHE A 53 -7.13 -12.31 20.20
N ILE A 54 -7.70 -11.93 19.05
CA ILE A 54 -8.81 -12.70 18.45
C ILE A 54 -8.38 -14.14 18.18
N LYS A 55 -7.19 -14.35 17.58
CA LYS A 55 -6.66 -15.69 17.35
C LYS A 55 -6.39 -16.45 18.64
N LEU A 56 -5.79 -15.80 19.64
CA LEU A 56 -5.51 -16.41 20.93
C LEU A 56 -6.76 -16.94 21.63
N ILE A 57 -7.88 -16.22 21.55
CA ILE A 57 -9.14 -16.63 22.18
C ILE A 57 -9.83 -17.72 21.36
N HIS A 58 -9.78 -17.64 20.04
CA HIS A 58 -10.47 -18.59 19.17
C HIS A 58 -9.82 -19.98 19.14
N ILE A 59 -8.50 -20.10 19.30
CA ILE A 59 -7.80 -21.41 19.33
C ILE A 59 -8.30 -22.32 20.47
N PRO A 60 -8.30 -21.90 21.75
CA PRO A 60 -8.79 -22.75 22.84
C PRO A 60 -10.30 -22.98 22.76
N ILE A 61 -11.09 -21.99 22.33
CA ILE A 61 -12.53 -22.16 22.11
C ILE A 61 -12.78 -23.26 21.06
N ASN A 62 -12.05 -23.25 19.95
CA ASN A 62 -12.23 -24.27 18.92
C ASN A 62 -11.79 -25.66 19.43
N GLN A 63 -10.73 -25.76 20.23
CA GLN A 63 -10.32 -27.03 20.84
C GLN A 63 -11.37 -27.57 21.82
N ILE A 64 -12.03 -26.71 22.61
CA ILE A 64 -13.10 -27.12 23.54
C ILE A 64 -14.38 -27.53 22.79
N ILE A 65 -14.75 -26.82 21.73
CA ILE A 65 -16.00 -27.09 20.98
C ILE A 65 -15.87 -28.30 20.05
N VAL A 66 -14.73 -28.49 19.39
CA VAL A 66 -14.51 -29.62 18.45
C VAL A 66 -14.02 -30.88 19.16
N GLY A 67 -13.29 -30.74 20.28
CA GLY A 67 -12.76 -31.86 21.05
C GLY A 67 -13.69 -32.38 22.15
N GLY A 68 -14.84 -31.72 22.37
CA GLY A 68 -15.93 -32.16 23.23
C GLY A 68 -16.94 -33.04 22.51
#